data_AF-A0A952BGZ1-F1
#
_entry.id   AF-A0A952BGZ1-F1
#
_cell.length_a   1.000
_cell.length_b   1.000
_cell.length_c   1.000
_cell.angle_alpha   90.00
_cell.angle_beta   90.00
_cell.angle_gamma   90.00
#
_symmetry.space_group_name_H-M   'P 1'
#
loop_
_entity.id
_entity.type
_entity.pdbx_description
1 polymer ?
#
loop_
_entity_poly.entity_id
_entity_poly.type
_entity_poly.pdbx_seq_one_letter_code
_entity_poly.pdbx_strand_id
1 'polypeptide(L)'
;MQQDDFIRDELTKSISYAWDNTRATWSQHEPIVQLLSSINDLFMKYLKVFSKLSEEATIESSPAAFLASAYACYLASIRISSSGQITAAFVMFRACIENALYGYYIDKHPELGVIWAERHKNKKAEKLVRKNFYISDIFKSLKSQDPKVGPGIEDMYDKSIDYGAHPNVYSIGLNLLDTDDGQKINFEIFNTDTCILKYCLLANARFGLGCLSVFRLIYPEELQNHGVLEELKSLIDRLNELSPKMKRKK
;
A
#
# COMPACT_ATOMS: atom_id res chain seq x y z
N MET A 1 -25.64 -24.83 1.41
CA MET A 1 -24.55 -25.16 0.47
C MET A 1 -23.40 -25.66 1.33
N GLN A 2 -23.12 -26.96 1.32
CA GLN A 2 -22.08 -27.55 2.16
C GLN A 2 -20.69 -27.13 1.63
N GLN A 3 -19.76 -26.87 2.54
CA GLN A 3 -18.42 -26.32 2.27
C GLN A 3 -17.59 -27.17 1.29
N ASP A 4 -17.93 -28.46 1.18
CA ASP A 4 -17.23 -29.45 0.35
C ASP A 4 -17.55 -29.35 -1.15
N ASP A 5 -18.64 -28.68 -1.54
CA ASP A 5 -19.02 -28.57 -2.96
C ASP A 5 -18.16 -27.57 -3.75
N PHE A 6 -17.38 -26.71 -3.09
CA PHE A 6 -16.61 -25.67 -3.76
C PHE A 6 -15.19 -26.11 -4.14
N ILE A 7 -14.60 -27.08 -3.43
CA ILE A 7 -13.20 -27.47 -3.59
C ILE A 7 -13.09 -28.65 -4.57
N ARG A 8 -13.00 -28.36 -5.87
CA ARG A 8 -13.02 -29.39 -6.92
C ARG A 8 -11.80 -29.37 -7.83
N ASP A 9 -11.07 -28.27 -7.87
CA ASP A 9 -9.91 -28.05 -8.73
C ASP A 9 -8.79 -27.28 -7.99
N GLU A 10 -7.61 -27.18 -8.61
CA GLU A 10 -6.45 -26.53 -8.00
C GLU A 10 -6.65 -25.03 -7.73
N LEU A 11 -7.50 -24.36 -8.51
CA LEU A 11 -7.81 -22.94 -8.31
C LEU A 11 -8.66 -22.75 -7.06
N THR A 12 -9.74 -23.52 -6.93
CA THR A 12 -10.65 -23.48 -5.78
C THR A 12 -9.95 -23.93 -4.48
N LYS A 13 -9.06 -24.93 -4.56
CA LYS A 13 -8.15 -25.29 -3.45
C LYS A 13 -7.24 -24.13 -3.05
N SER A 14 -6.59 -23.48 -4.00
CA SER A 14 -5.69 -22.35 -3.73
C SER A 14 -6.42 -21.16 -3.08
N ILE A 15 -7.64 -20.88 -3.52
CA ILE A 15 -8.49 -19.83 -2.91
C ILE A 15 -8.87 -20.21 -1.47
N SER A 16 -9.25 -21.48 -1.23
CA SER A 16 -9.55 -21.96 0.12
C SER A 16 -8.33 -21.86 1.03
N TYR A 17 -7.15 -22.27 0.54
CA TYR A 17 -5.90 -22.18 1.28
C TYR A 17 -5.55 -20.75 1.66
N ALA A 18 -5.68 -19.79 0.74
CA ALA A 18 -5.48 -18.37 1.02
C ALA A 18 -6.42 -17.84 2.12
N TRP A 19 -7.67 -18.31 2.11
CA TRP A 19 -8.68 -17.95 3.11
C TRP A 19 -8.36 -18.57 4.48
N ASP A 20 -7.93 -19.82 4.52
CA ASP A 20 -7.51 -20.52 5.74
C ASP A 20 -6.28 -19.86 6.37
N ASN A 21 -5.26 -19.56 5.55
CA ASN A 21 -4.08 -18.82 5.97
C ASN A 21 -4.46 -17.45 6.53
N THR A 22 -5.36 -16.71 5.87
CA THR A 22 -5.81 -15.41 6.37
C THR A 22 -6.37 -15.52 7.80
N ARG A 23 -7.23 -16.51 8.06
CA ARG A 23 -7.79 -16.72 9.41
C ARG A 23 -6.72 -17.08 10.44
N ALA A 24 -5.77 -17.95 10.07
CA ALA A 24 -4.66 -18.33 10.93
C ALA A 24 -3.74 -17.13 11.25
N THR A 25 -3.38 -16.34 10.22
CA THR A 25 -2.62 -15.10 10.37
C THR A 25 -3.29 -14.15 11.34
N TRP A 26 -4.61 -14.00 11.24
CA TRP A 26 -5.35 -13.06 12.07
C TRP A 26 -5.39 -13.46 13.54
N SER A 27 -5.46 -14.76 13.83
CA SER A 27 -5.40 -15.25 15.21
C SER A 27 -3.98 -15.21 15.79
N GLN A 28 -2.96 -15.48 14.97
CA GLN A 28 -1.56 -15.54 15.42
C GLN A 28 -0.90 -14.15 15.57
N HIS A 29 -1.38 -13.15 14.84
CA HIS A 29 -0.81 -11.79 14.81
C HIS A 29 -1.79 -10.71 15.25
N GLU A 30 -2.65 -11.03 16.23
CA GLU A 30 -3.73 -10.16 16.70
C GLU A 30 -3.31 -8.69 16.94
N PRO A 31 -2.18 -8.36 17.61
CA PRO A 31 -1.80 -6.96 17.84
C PRO A 31 -1.56 -6.17 16.53
N ILE A 32 -1.03 -6.83 15.50
CA ILE A 32 -0.77 -6.21 14.18
C ILE A 32 -2.08 -6.09 13.41
N VAL A 33 -2.95 -7.10 13.48
CA VAL A 33 -4.27 -7.08 12.84
C VAL A 33 -5.14 -5.95 13.40
N GLN A 34 -5.13 -5.76 14.71
CA GLN A 34 -5.79 -4.63 15.35
C GLN A 34 -5.21 -3.28 14.89
N LEU A 35 -3.90 -3.17 14.67
CA LEU A 35 -3.30 -1.97 14.07
C LEU A 35 -3.80 -1.75 12.63
N LEU A 36 -3.81 -2.80 11.79
CA LEU A 36 -4.32 -2.71 10.41
C LEU A 36 -5.80 -2.29 10.37
N SER A 37 -6.61 -2.79 11.31
CA SER A 37 -8.00 -2.39 11.51
C SER A 37 -8.12 -0.90 11.87
N SER A 38 -7.31 -0.39 12.80
CA SER A 38 -7.31 1.04 13.12
C SER A 38 -6.87 1.91 11.94
N ILE A 39 -5.92 1.45 11.13
CA ILE A 39 -5.50 2.15 9.92
C ILE A 39 -6.63 2.17 8.88
N ASN A 40 -7.38 1.07 8.74
CA ASN A 40 -8.59 1.01 7.90
C ASN A 40 -9.61 2.08 8.32
N ASP A 41 -9.88 2.19 9.63
CA ASP A 41 -10.81 3.19 10.16
C ASP A 41 -10.31 4.61 9.88
N LEU A 42 -8.99 4.83 9.94
CA LEU A 42 -8.38 6.11 9.60
C LEU A 42 -8.53 6.44 8.12
N PHE A 43 -8.34 5.49 7.20
CA PHE A 43 -8.64 5.69 5.77
C PHE A 43 -10.08 6.12 5.54
N MET A 44 -11.04 5.48 6.22
CA MET A 44 -12.45 5.85 6.11
C MET A 44 -12.73 7.28 6.63
N LYS A 45 -12.03 7.71 7.69
CA LYS A 45 -12.09 9.10 8.17
C LYS A 45 -11.54 10.09 7.15
N TYR A 46 -10.37 9.81 6.56
CA TYR A 46 -9.81 10.60 5.46
C TYR A 46 -10.81 10.71 4.30
N LEU A 47 -11.41 9.60 3.87
CA LEU A 47 -12.40 9.58 2.78
C LEU A 47 -13.61 10.44 3.09
N LYS A 48 -14.10 10.41 4.33
CA LYS A 48 -15.23 11.24 4.78
C LYS A 48 -14.90 12.74 4.77
N VAL A 49 -13.66 13.12 5.07
CA VAL A 49 -13.22 14.53 4.99
C VAL A 49 -13.09 14.94 3.52
N PHE A 50 -12.36 14.16 2.73
CA PHE A 50 -12.06 14.47 1.33
C PHE A 50 -13.31 14.50 0.45
N SER A 51 -14.28 13.62 0.68
CA SER A 51 -15.53 13.60 -0.09
C SER A 51 -16.39 14.84 0.09
N LYS A 52 -16.28 15.52 1.25
CA LYS A 52 -16.98 16.80 1.49
C LYS A 52 -16.31 17.99 0.82
N LEU A 53 -15.01 17.88 0.56
CA LEU A 53 -14.19 18.94 -0.03
C LEU A 53 -14.06 18.82 -1.54
N SER A 54 -14.44 17.68 -2.10
CA SER A 54 -14.32 17.41 -3.53
C SER A 54 -15.52 17.95 -4.30
N GLU A 55 -15.23 18.64 -5.40
CA GLU A 55 -16.25 19.09 -6.34
C GLU A 55 -16.59 17.97 -7.31
N GLU A 56 -17.89 17.78 -7.58
CA GLU A 56 -18.38 16.72 -8.47
C GLU A 56 -17.79 16.81 -9.88
N ALA A 57 -17.63 18.03 -10.40
CA ALA A 57 -17.12 18.28 -11.75
C ALA A 57 -15.66 17.84 -11.98
N THR A 58 -14.88 17.63 -10.91
CA THR A 58 -13.45 17.28 -10.99
C THR A 58 -13.13 15.96 -10.28
N ILE A 59 -14.15 15.16 -9.95
CA ILE A 59 -13.99 14.01 -9.07
C ILE A 59 -12.93 13.01 -9.57
N GLU A 60 -12.85 12.76 -10.87
CA GLU A 60 -11.92 11.80 -11.50
C GLU A 60 -10.44 12.19 -11.40
N SER A 61 -10.16 13.48 -11.20
CA SER A 61 -8.81 14.01 -10.98
C SER A 61 -8.64 14.62 -9.58
N SER A 62 -9.63 14.47 -8.71
CA SER A 62 -9.60 14.99 -7.35
C SER A 62 -8.67 14.15 -6.45
N PRO A 63 -8.04 14.76 -5.42
CA PRO A 63 -7.32 14.00 -4.39
C PRO A 63 -8.18 12.91 -3.72
N ALA A 64 -9.50 13.07 -3.65
CA ALA A 64 -10.40 12.06 -3.09
C ALA A 64 -10.48 10.78 -3.92
N ALA A 65 -10.49 10.88 -5.25
CA ALA A 65 -10.49 9.68 -6.11
C ALA A 65 -9.18 8.89 -5.99
N PHE A 66 -8.05 9.59 -5.88
CA PHE A 66 -6.77 8.96 -5.60
C PHE A 66 -6.71 8.34 -4.21
N LEU A 67 -7.28 8.99 -3.19
CA LEU A 67 -7.40 8.42 -1.85
C LEU A 67 -8.27 7.15 -1.84
N ALA A 68 -9.40 7.14 -2.56
CA ALA A 68 -10.25 5.96 -2.70
C ALA A 68 -9.52 4.82 -3.40
N SER A 69 -8.76 5.13 -4.45
CA SER A 69 -7.93 4.15 -5.17
C SER A 69 -6.79 3.62 -4.30
N ALA A 70 -6.13 4.49 -3.52
CA ALA A 70 -5.09 4.09 -2.56
C ALA A 70 -5.66 3.18 -1.47
N TYR A 71 -6.86 3.48 -0.95
CA TYR A 71 -7.55 2.67 0.04
C TYR A 71 -7.95 1.30 -0.50
N ALA A 72 -8.46 1.23 -1.75
CA ALA A 72 -8.73 -0.04 -2.42
C ALA A 72 -7.46 -0.91 -2.55
N CYS A 73 -6.33 -0.28 -2.91
CA CYS A 73 -5.03 -0.96 -2.94
C CYS A 73 -4.60 -1.45 -1.55
N TYR A 74 -4.80 -0.63 -0.52
CA TYR A 74 -4.51 -0.99 0.87
C TYR A 74 -5.32 -2.21 1.34
N LEU A 75 -6.64 -2.23 1.12
CA LEU A 75 -7.50 -3.37 1.46
C LEU A 75 -7.09 -4.65 0.73
N ALA A 76 -6.82 -4.56 -0.57
CA ALA A 76 -6.33 -5.69 -1.35
C ALA A 76 -4.99 -6.21 -0.79
N SER A 77 -4.09 -5.30 -0.40
CA SER A 77 -2.80 -5.65 0.18
C SER A 77 -2.95 -6.37 1.53
N ILE A 78 -3.92 -6.01 2.39
CA ILE A 78 -4.21 -6.73 3.64
C ILE A 78 -4.57 -8.17 3.34
N ARG A 79 -5.47 -8.40 2.39
CA ARG A 79 -5.88 -9.75 2.01
C ARG A 79 -4.70 -10.58 1.50
N ILE A 80 -3.91 -10.03 0.58
CA ILE A 80 -2.79 -10.72 -0.07
C ILE A 80 -1.64 -10.99 0.91
N SER A 81 -1.31 -10.02 1.77
CA SER A 81 -0.31 -10.23 2.81
C SER A 81 -0.77 -11.23 3.87
N SER A 82 -2.05 -11.20 4.26
CA SER A 82 -2.59 -12.12 5.27
C SER A 82 -2.66 -13.58 4.79
N SER A 83 -2.75 -13.81 3.47
CA SER A 83 -2.74 -15.16 2.90
C SER A 83 -1.34 -15.76 2.74
N GLY A 84 -0.28 -14.96 2.92
CA GLY A 84 1.12 -15.37 2.71
C GLY A 84 1.65 -15.09 1.29
N GLN A 85 0.93 -14.34 0.47
CA GLN A 85 1.37 -13.99 -0.90
C GLN A 85 2.29 -12.75 -0.87
N ILE A 86 3.45 -12.89 -0.21
CA ILE A 86 4.31 -11.77 0.21
C ILE A 86 4.72 -10.86 -0.95
N THR A 87 5.26 -11.41 -2.03
CA THR A 87 5.76 -10.61 -3.17
C THR A 87 4.63 -9.85 -3.87
N ALA A 88 3.47 -10.49 -4.03
CA ALA A 88 2.29 -9.85 -4.60
C ALA A 88 1.74 -8.73 -3.71
N ALA A 89 1.93 -8.82 -2.39
CA ALA A 89 1.54 -7.75 -1.48
C ALA A 89 2.36 -6.47 -1.73
N PHE A 90 3.67 -6.59 -2.02
CA PHE A 90 4.52 -5.43 -2.34
C PHE A 90 4.14 -4.72 -3.64
N VAL A 91 3.54 -5.42 -4.61
CA VAL A 91 2.93 -4.79 -5.80
C VAL A 91 1.80 -3.86 -5.37
N MET A 92 0.92 -4.33 -4.48
CA MET A 92 -0.20 -3.53 -3.97
C MET A 92 0.24 -2.40 -3.05
N PHE A 93 1.30 -2.61 -2.25
CA PHE A 93 1.92 -1.57 -1.44
C PHE A 93 2.41 -0.40 -2.30
N ARG A 94 3.07 -0.70 -3.43
CA ARG A 94 3.50 0.30 -4.40
C ARG A 94 2.32 1.07 -4.99
N ALA A 95 1.30 0.34 -5.46
CA ALA A 95 0.10 0.95 -6.03
C ALA A 95 -0.60 1.89 -5.02
N CYS A 96 -0.62 1.53 -3.74
CA CYS A 96 -1.14 2.37 -2.66
C CYS A 96 -0.37 3.71 -2.55
N ILE A 97 0.96 3.66 -2.51
CA ILE A 97 1.80 4.87 -2.48
C ILE A 97 1.68 5.69 -3.76
N GLU A 98 1.71 5.06 -4.94
CA GLU A 98 1.62 5.78 -6.22
C GLU A 98 0.32 6.57 -6.32
N ASN A 99 -0.80 6.01 -5.87
CA ASN A 99 -2.05 6.75 -5.80
C ASN A 99 -1.96 7.95 -4.84
N ALA A 100 -1.35 7.79 -3.67
CA ALA A 100 -1.14 8.90 -2.73
C ALA A 100 -0.28 10.02 -3.32
N LEU A 101 0.80 9.64 -4.00
CA LEU A 101 1.72 10.55 -4.67
C LEU A 101 1.04 11.32 -5.81
N TYR A 102 0.21 10.66 -6.63
CA TYR A 102 -0.55 11.34 -7.68
C TYR A 102 -1.63 12.28 -7.12
N GLY A 103 -2.36 11.86 -6.09
CA GLY A 103 -3.33 12.73 -5.41
C GLY A 103 -2.68 13.98 -4.84
N TYR A 104 -1.54 13.83 -4.16
CA TYR A 104 -0.73 14.95 -3.68
C TYR A 104 -0.23 15.84 -4.82
N TYR A 105 0.29 15.25 -5.89
CA TYR A 105 0.90 16.03 -6.96
C TYR A 105 -0.13 16.86 -7.71
N ILE A 106 -1.34 16.32 -7.95
CA ILE A 106 -2.43 17.07 -8.56
C ILE A 106 -2.95 18.18 -7.63
N ASP A 107 -3.01 17.94 -6.30
CA ASP A 107 -3.34 19.01 -5.34
C ASP A 107 -2.36 20.19 -5.42
N LYS A 108 -1.05 19.91 -5.55
CA LYS A 108 -0.03 20.96 -5.69
C LYS A 108 0.07 21.57 -7.09
N HIS A 109 -0.47 20.88 -8.10
CA HIS A 109 -0.44 21.28 -9.50
C HIS A 109 -1.80 21.04 -10.15
N PRO A 110 -2.82 21.87 -9.85
CA PRO A 110 -4.20 21.63 -10.31
C PRO A 110 -4.34 21.55 -11.83
N GLU A 111 -3.46 22.21 -12.59
CA GLU A 111 -3.38 22.13 -14.05
C GLU A 111 -3.09 20.71 -14.56
N LEU A 112 -2.37 19.90 -13.77
CA LEU A 112 -2.10 18.50 -14.10
C LEU A 112 -3.34 17.63 -13.90
N GLY A 113 -4.30 18.05 -13.08
CA GLY A 113 -5.59 17.37 -12.93
C GLY A 113 -6.39 17.37 -14.23
N VAL A 114 -6.32 18.46 -15.00
CA VAL A 114 -6.93 18.53 -16.35
C VAL A 114 -6.20 17.57 -17.30
N ILE A 115 -4.87 17.60 -17.33
CA ILE A 115 -4.07 16.70 -18.16
C ILE A 115 -4.38 15.23 -17.84
N TRP A 116 -4.56 14.90 -16.56
CA TRP A 116 -4.92 13.57 -16.10
C TRP A 116 -6.30 13.12 -16.61
N ALA A 117 -7.33 13.96 -16.42
CA ALA A 117 -8.69 13.67 -16.89
C ALA A 117 -8.76 13.48 -18.42
N GLU A 118 -7.87 14.14 -19.16
CA GLU A 118 -7.80 14.03 -20.62
C GLU A 118 -6.95 12.87 -21.14
N ARG A 119 -6.34 12.05 -20.27
CA ARG A 119 -5.37 11.00 -20.63
C ARG A 119 -5.79 10.12 -21.81
N HIS A 120 -7.07 9.76 -21.87
CA HIS A 120 -7.61 8.83 -22.86
C HIS A 120 -8.20 9.51 -24.10
N LYS A 121 -8.14 10.84 -24.22
CA LYS A 121 -8.69 11.56 -25.38
C LYS A 121 -7.94 11.24 -26.67
N ASN A 122 -6.61 11.08 -26.63
CA ASN A 122 -5.79 10.71 -27.78
C ASN A 122 -4.33 10.40 -27.37
N LYS A 123 -3.52 9.90 -28.31
CA LYS A 123 -2.09 9.59 -28.11
C LYS A 123 -1.24 10.79 -27.66
N LYS A 124 -1.61 12.02 -28.02
CA LYS A 124 -0.89 13.24 -27.59
C LYS A 124 -1.14 13.51 -26.10
N ALA A 125 -2.39 13.36 -25.65
CA ALA A 125 -2.75 13.46 -24.24
C ALA A 125 -2.06 12.39 -23.39
N GLU A 126 -2.04 11.14 -23.86
CA GLU A 126 -1.31 10.06 -23.18
C GLU A 126 0.18 10.38 -23.01
N LYS A 127 0.86 10.86 -24.07
CA LYS A 127 2.26 11.28 -23.99
C LYS A 127 2.45 12.46 -23.04
N LEU A 128 1.48 13.38 -22.98
CA LEU A 128 1.55 14.54 -22.08
C LEU A 128 1.46 14.10 -20.62
N VAL A 129 0.56 13.18 -20.26
CA VAL A 129 0.52 12.59 -18.91
C VAL A 129 1.86 11.94 -18.57
N ARG A 130 2.39 11.07 -19.44
CA ARG A 130 3.69 10.40 -19.20
C ARG A 130 4.84 11.38 -18.99
N LYS A 131 4.82 12.54 -19.66
CA LYS A 131 5.84 13.59 -19.53
C LYS A 131 5.72 14.41 -18.24
N ASN A 132 4.52 14.56 -17.68
CA ASN A 132 4.31 15.41 -16.50
C ASN A 132 4.27 14.63 -15.18
N PHE A 133 3.99 13.33 -15.23
CA PHE A 133 3.89 12.47 -14.05
C PHE A 133 5.12 11.57 -13.88
N TYR A 134 6.32 12.16 -13.91
CA TYR A 134 7.53 11.43 -13.53
C TYR A 134 7.62 11.31 -12.02
N ILE A 135 7.81 10.08 -11.53
CA ILE A 135 7.85 9.82 -10.09
C ILE A 135 8.96 10.62 -9.37
N SER A 136 10.09 10.86 -10.05
CA SER A 136 11.20 11.68 -9.55
C SER A 136 10.79 13.13 -9.29
N ASP A 137 9.96 13.71 -10.16
CA ASP A 137 9.48 15.09 -10.02
C ASP A 137 8.50 15.20 -8.86
N ILE A 138 7.64 14.18 -8.69
CA ILE A 138 6.73 14.09 -7.55
C ILE A 138 7.51 13.99 -6.25
N PHE A 139 8.53 13.13 -6.17
CA PHE A 139 9.38 13.04 -4.98
C PHE A 139 10.14 14.32 -4.69
N LYS A 140 10.64 15.01 -5.72
CA LYS A 140 11.27 16.32 -5.57
C LYS A 140 10.30 17.32 -4.95
N SER A 141 9.06 17.38 -5.45
CA SER A 141 8.00 18.21 -4.88
C SER A 141 7.70 17.83 -3.42
N LEU A 142 7.49 16.54 -3.15
CA LEU A 142 7.17 16.05 -1.80
C LEU A 142 8.28 16.33 -0.77
N LYS A 143 9.54 16.12 -1.13
CA LYS A 143 10.69 16.42 -0.25
C LYS A 143 10.85 17.90 0.02
N SER A 144 10.53 18.75 -0.97
CA SER A 144 10.54 20.20 -0.78
C SER A 144 9.44 20.64 0.18
N GLN A 145 8.27 20.00 0.13
CA GLN A 145 7.13 20.32 0.98
C GLN A 145 7.29 19.77 2.41
N ASP A 146 7.73 18.52 2.54
CA ASP A 146 7.93 17.85 3.82
C ASP A 146 9.24 17.03 3.81
N PRO A 147 10.35 17.63 4.30
CA PRO A 147 11.65 16.97 4.35
C PRO A 147 11.72 15.74 5.26
N LYS A 148 10.71 15.50 6.10
CA LYS A 148 10.63 14.30 6.96
C LYS A 148 9.88 13.18 6.28
N VAL A 149 8.74 13.48 5.66
CA VAL A 149 7.89 12.48 4.99
C VAL A 149 8.49 12.08 3.64
N GLY A 150 8.94 13.04 2.82
CA GLY A 150 9.41 12.78 1.46
C GLY A 150 10.47 11.68 1.33
N PRO A 151 11.59 11.75 2.08
CA PRO A 151 12.61 10.69 2.03
C PRO A 151 12.12 9.33 2.51
N GLY A 152 11.20 9.29 3.50
CA GLY A 152 10.64 8.04 4.00
C GLY A 152 9.74 7.35 2.97
N ILE A 153 8.92 8.12 2.25
CA ILE A 153 8.04 7.58 1.20
C ILE A 153 8.84 7.10 -0.01
N GLU A 154 9.92 7.80 -0.37
CA GLU A 154 10.81 7.34 -1.45
C GLU A 154 11.51 6.03 -1.09
N ASP A 155 12.06 5.90 0.13
CA ASP A 155 12.64 4.65 0.62
C ASP A 155 11.62 3.49 0.62
N MET A 156 10.36 3.77 0.97
CA MET A 156 9.29 2.77 0.89
C MET A 156 8.96 2.40 -0.56
N TYR A 157 8.94 3.37 -1.47
CA TYR A 157 8.74 3.12 -2.89
C TYR A 157 9.83 2.21 -3.46
N ASP A 158 11.09 2.51 -3.18
CA ASP A 158 12.22 1.70 -3.65
C ASP A 158 12.17 0.28 -3.07
N LYS A 159 11.89 0.15 -1.76
CA LYS A 159 11.70 -1.17 -1.13
C LYS A 159 10.56 -1.96 -1.76
N SER A 160 9.49 -1.31 -2.20
CA SER A 160 8.40 -2.02 -2.88
C SER A 160 8.88 -2.68 -4.18
N ILE A 161 9.83 -2.06 -4.89
CA ILE A 161 10.46 -2.61 -6.07
C ILE A 161 11.33 -3.82 -5.69
N ASP A 162 12.19 -3.67 -4.69
CA ASP A 162 13.11 -4.72 -4.24
C ASP A 162 12.37 -5.99 -3.79
N TYR A 163 11.27 -5.85 -3.04
CA TYR A 163 10.59 -7.00 -2.42
C TYR A 163 9.42 -7.60 -3.22
N GLY A 164 9.09 -7.08 -4.41
CA GLY A 164 8.07 -7.75 -5.24
C GLY A 164 7.42 -6.95 -6.35
N ALA A 165 7.50 -5.62 -6.35
CA ALA A 165 6.81 -4.83 -7.37
C ALA A 165 7.42 -4.98 -8.77
N HIS A 166 8.68 -5.43 -8.90
CA HIS A 166 9.29 -5.88 -10.15
C HIS A 166 10.02 -7.22 -9.97
N PRO A 167 10.04 -8.10 -11.00
CA PRO A 167 10.87 -9.30 -10.98
C PRO A 167 12.35 -8.95 -10.80
N ASN A 168 12.92 -9.34 -9.68
CA ASN A 168 14.35 -9.21 -9.38
C ASN A 168 14.82 -10.40 -8.51
N VAL A 169 16.13 -10.49 -8.27
CA VAL A 169 16.74 -11.63 -7.55
C VAL A 169 16.19 -11.76 -6.12
N TYR A 170 15.95 -10.65 -5.43
CA TYR A 170 15.37 -10.65 -4.08
C TYR A 170 13.90 -11.07 -4.10
N SER A 171 13.09 -10.50 -4.99
CA SER A 171 11.67 -10.85 -5.09
C SER A 171 11.45 -12.32 -5.47
N ILE A 172 12.31 -12.86 -6.35
CA ILE A 172 12.24 -14.28 -6.72
C ILE A 172 12.66 -15.14 -5.53
N GLY A 173 13.75 -14.78 -4.85
CA GLY A 173 14.29 -15.51 -3.71
C GLY A 173 13.32 -15.68 -2.54
N LEU A 174 12.39 -14.74 -2.31
CA LEU A 174 11.39 -14.84 -1.24
C LEU A 174 10.42 -16.03 -1.37
N ASN A 175 10.30 -16.57 -2.59
CA ASN A 175 9.45 -17.72 -2.88
C ASN A 175 10.26 -18.99 -3.15
N LEU A 176 11.59 -18.96 -3.03
CA LEU A 176 12.46 -20.10 -3.23
C LEU A 176 12.75 -20.79 -1.89
N LEU A 177 12.41 -22.08 -1.81
CA LEU A 177 12.93 -22.95 -0.76
C LEU A 177 14.11 -23.73 -1.31
N ASP A 178 15.27 -23.61 -0.66
CA ASP A 178 16.42 -24.46 -0.98
C ASP A 178 16.14 -25.88 -0.46
N THR A 179 16.35 -26.88 -1.30
CA THR A 179 16.22 -28.28 -0.90
C THR A 179 17.62 -28.83 -0.62
N ASP A 180 17.78 -29.56 0.49
CA ASP A 180 19.08 -30.07 0.97
C ASP A 180 19.88 -30.87 -0.08
N ASP A 181 19.22 -31.34 -1.13
CA ASP A 181 19.74 -32.13 -2.23
C ASP A 181 20.15 -31.32 -3.47
N GLY A 182 19.95 -30.00 -3.50
CA GLY A 182 20.45 -29.07 -4.54
C GLY A 182 19.94 -29.30 -5.96
N GLN A 183 18.98 -30.23 -6.14
CA GLN A 183 18.46 -30.66 -7.44
C GLN A 183 17.02 -30.22 -7.69
N LYS A 184 16.31 -29.70 -6.69
CA LYS A 184 14.91 -29.29 -6.82
C LYS A 184 14.69 -27.86 -6.32
N ILE A 185 14.04 -27.06 -7.15
CA ILE A 185 13.55 -25.74 -6.77
C ILE A 185 12.08 -25.88 -6.43
N ASN A 186 11.72 -25.62 -5.16
CA ASN A 186 10.33 -25.52 -4.75
C ASN A 186 9.92 -24.05 -4.72
N PHE A 187 8.79 -23.74 -5.35
CA PHE A 187 8.18 -22.41 -5.31
C PHE A 187 7.05 -22.39 -4.29
N GLU A 188 7.20 -21.56 -3.25
CA GLU A 188 6.15 -21.35 -2.26
C GLU A 188 5.37 -20.09 -2.62
N ILE A 189 4.13 -20.27 -3.10
CA ILE A 189 3.22 -19.15 -3.46
C ILE A 189 2.65 -18.49 -2.19
N PHE A 190 2.52 -19.27 -1.12
CA PHE A 190 1.95 -18.85 0.16
C PHE A 190 2.99 -19.06 1.26
N ASN A 191 3.87 -18.07 1.43
CA ASN A 191 4.88 -18.11 2.47
C ASN A 191 4.24 -17.76 3.82
N THR A 192 4.09 -18.77 4.67
CA THR A 192 3.51 -18.66 6.03
C THR A 192 4.58 -18.66 7.13
N ASP A 193 5.86 -18.53 6.77
CA ASP A 193 6.93 -18.35 7.75
C ASP A 193 6.60 -17.16 8.66
N THR A 194 6.57 -17.43 9.96
CA THR A 194 6.08 -16.46 10.95
C THR A 194 6.89 -15.16 10.96
N CYS A 195 8.18 -15.20 10.61
CA CYS A 195 9.02 -14.01 10.59
C CYS A 195 8.76 -13.17 9.33
N ILE A 196 8.78 -13.79 8.15
CA ILE A 196 8.55 -13.13 6.86
C ILE A 196 7.13 -12.57 6.80
N LEU A 197 6.14 -13.37 7.20
CA LEU A 197 4.74 -12.96 7.25
C LEU A 197 4.54 -11.77 8.19
N LYS A 198 5.08 -11.86 9.42
CA LYS A 198 5.03 -10.74 10.38
C LYS A 198 5.66 -9.47 9.82
N TYR A 199 6.81 -9.59 9.15
CA TYR A 199 7.46 -8.45 8.50
C TYR A 199 6.56 -7.86 7.41
N CYS A 200 5.95 -8.69 6.56
CA CYS A 200 5.04 -8.23 5.51
C CYS A 200 3.80 -7.52 6.07
N LEU A 201 3.23 -7.99 7.19
CA LEU A 201 2.09 -7.33 7.84
C LEU A 201 2.48 -5.97 8.44
N LEU A 202 3.65 -5.88 9.07
CA LEU A 202 4.18 -4.61 9.57
C LEU A 202 4.54 -3.65 8.44
N ALA A 203 5.05 -4.18 7.31
CA ALA A 203 5.25 -3.40 6.10
C ALA A 203 3.90 -2.85 5.61
N ASN A 204 2.86 -3.68 5.52
CA ASN A 204 1.52 -3.24 5.13
C ASN A 204 1.04 -2.05 5.98
N ALA A 205 1.11 -2.16 7.31
CA ALA A 205 0.77 -1.07 8.22
C ALA A 205 1.62 0.20 7.95
N ARG A 206 2.93 0.03 7.71
CA ARG A 206 3.83 1.14 7.38
C ARG A 206 3.46 1.81 6.05
N PHE A 207 3.13 1.04 5.01
CA PHE A 207 2.69 1.56 3.71
C PHE A 207 1.34 2.28 3.79
N GLY A 208 0.37 1.74 4.53
CA GLY A 208 -0.90 2.42 4.79
C GLY A 208 -0.71 3.76 5.51
N LEU A 209 0.07 3.78 6.59
CA LEU A 209 0.37 5.02 7.32
C LEU A 209 1.23 6.00 6.51
N GLY A 210 2.16 5.50 5.68
CA GLY A 210 2.94 6.34 4.76
C GLY A 210 2.05 7.02 3.71
N CYS A 211 1.13 6.27 3.10
CA CYS A 211 0.11 6.79 2.20
C CYS A 211 -0.72 7.91 2.87
N LEU A 212 -1.26 7.64 4.06
CA LEU A 212 -2.01 8.66 4.82
C LEU A 212 -1.13 9.85 5.22
N SER A 213 0.17 9.64 5.46
CA SER A 213 1.12 10.73 5.75
C SER A 213 1.40 11.62 4.54
N VAL A 214 1.21 11.13 3.31
CA VAL A 214 1.22 11.97 2.11
C VAL A 214 -0.09 12.75 2.02
N PHE A 215 -1.24 12.08 2.18
CA PHE A 215 -2.55 12.74 2.14
C PHE A 215 -2.74 13.79 3.22
N ARG A 216 -2.05 13.69 4.37
CA ARG A 216 -2.10 14.74 5.42
C ARG A 216 -1.65 16.12 4.93
N LEU A 217 -0.87 16.17 3.84
CA LEU A 217 -0.37 17.41 3.24
C LEU A 217 -1.43 18.08 2.34
N ILE A 218 -2.57 17.42 2.16
CA ILE A 218 -3.73 17.87 1.40
C ILE A 218 -4.84 18.16 2.43
N TYR A 219 -5.27 19.42 2.51
CA TYR A 219 -6.23 19.92 3.51
C TYR A 219 -5.84 19.69 4.99
N PRO A 220 -4.64 20.09 5.45
CA PRO A 220 -4.17 19.83 6.81
C PRO A 220 -5.09 20.41 7.89
N GLU A 221 -5.66 21.59 7.69
CA GLU A 221 -6.57 22.24 8.64
C GLU A 221 -7.87 21.44 8.82
N GLU A 222 -8.44 20.94 7.72
CA GLU A 222 -9.67 20.13 7.76
C GLU A 222 -9.44 18.79 8.46
N LEU A 223 -8.28 18.16 8.21
CA LEU A 223 -7.89 16.93 8.90
C LEU A 223 -7.67 17.16 10.40
N GLN A 224 -7.06 18.29 10.77
CA GLN A 224 -6.87 18.70 12.16
C GLN A 224 -8.21 18.91 12.86
N ASN A 225 -9.16 19.61 12.23
CA ASN A 225 -10.49 19.89 12.79
C ASN A 225 -11.31 18.61 13.06
N HIS A 226 -11.01 17.54 12.32
CA HIS A 226 -11.66 16.24 12.50
C HIS A 226 -10.86 15.26 13.38
N GLY A 227 -9.76 15.71 14.02
CA GLY A 227 -8.91 14.90 14.91
C GLY A 227 -8.12 13.79 14.20
N VAL A 228 -8.01 13.88 12.86
CA VAL A 228 -7.41 12.84 12.02
C VAL A 228 -5.88 12.82 12.16
N LEU A 229 -5.26 13.97 12.41
CA LEU A 229 -3.80 14.09 12.50
C LEU A 229 -3.26 13.49 13.81
N GLU A 230 -3.96 13.67 14.93
CA GLU A 230 -3.66 13.05 16.22
C GLU A 230 -3.72 11.53 16.13
N GLU A 231 -4.76 11.02 15.49
CA GLU A 231 -4.94 9.58 15.30
C GLU A 231 -3.86 9.00 14.39
N LEU A 232 -3.53 9.68 13.28
CA LEU A 232 -2.40 9.29 12.42
C LEU A 232 -1.11 9.17 13.23
N LYS A 233 -0.80 10.18 14.05
CA LYS A 233 0.40 10.17 14.91
C LYS A 233 0.38 9.00 15.89
N SER A 234 -0.74 8.79 16.58
CA SER A 234 -0.92 7.69 17.54
C SER A 234 -0.68 6.32 16.90
N LEU A 235 -1.20 6.11 15.68
CA LEU A 235 -0.98 4.85 14.95
C LEU A 235 0.46 4.67 14.46
N ILE A 236 1.16 5.76 14.09
CA ILE A 236 2.59 5.71 13.79
C ILE A 236 3.39 5.30 15.03
N ASP A 237 3.07 5.86 16.19
CA ASP A 237 3.73 5.51 17.45
C ASP A 237 3.50 4.03 17.80
N ARG A 238 2.25 3.55 17.70
CA ARG A 238 1.90 2.13 17.88
C ARG A 238 2.62 1.20 16.89
N LEU A 239 2.76 1.60 15.62
CA LEU A 239 3.55 0.83 14.65
C LEU A 239 5.02 0.71 15.07
N ASN A 240 5.60 1.79 15.61
CA ASN A 240 6.99 1.80 16.05
C ASN A 240 7.21 0.92 17.29
N GLU A 241 6.21 0.79 18.17
CA GLU A 241 6.23 -0.14 19.31
C GLU A 241 6.17 -1.61 18.86
N LEU A 242 5.37 -1.92 17.85
CA LEU A 242 5.23 -3.28 17.30
C LEU A 242 6.38 -3.69 16.37
N SER A 243 7.08 -2.71 15.78
CA SER A 243 8.23 -2.96 14.92
C SER A 243 9.47 -3.28 15.78
N PRO A 244 10.09 -4.47 15.64
CA PRO A 244 11.33 -4.74 16.37
C PRO A 244 12.38 -3.70 16.00
N LYS A 245 13.08 -3.13 17.00
CA LYS A 245 14.24 -2.28 16.77
C LYS A 245 15.31 -3.12 16.09
N MET A 246 15.36 -3.07 14.77
CA MET A 246 16.49 -3.59 14.01
C MET A 246 17.71 -2.77 14.42
N LYS A 247 18.54 -3.32 15.32
CA LYS A 247 19.89 -2.80 15.53
C LYS A 247 20.57 -2.90 14.17
N ARG A 248 20.82 -1.75 13.53
CA ARG A 248 21.76 -1.71 12.39
C ARG A 248 23.05 -2.33 12.91
N LYS A 249 23.40 -3.53 12.42
CA LYS A 249 24.77 -4.00 12.54
C LYS A 249 25.60 -2.94 11.82
N LYS A 250 26.40 -2.21 12.59
CA LYS A 250 27.47 -1.36 12.06
C LYS A 250 28.48 -2.24 11.35
#